data_AF-A0AAN6RL94-F1
#
_entry.id   AF-A0AAN6RL94-F1
#
_cell.length_a   1.000
_cell.length_b   1.000
_cell.length_c   1.000
_cell.angle_alpha   90.00
_cell.angle_beta   90.00
_cell.angle_gamma   90.00
#
_symmetry.space_group_name_H-M   'P 1'
#
loop_
_entity.id
_entity.type
_entity.pdbx_description
1 polymer ?
#
loop_
_entity_poly.entity_id
_entity_poly.type
_entity_poly.pdbx_seq_one_letter_code
_entity_poly.pdbx_strand_id
1 'polypeptide(L)'
;MSTHTHDPIAAAKAQEATHKFAFRDATMEDIPALQKMIGESMRTLGKGYYSEAELDGSIGYLFGPDTLLLHDRTYFILHPLTSPSTISACGGWSFRRTLYGADTAPNRLPESRNPLVERASIRAIFTHPAWARQGLGTMMMRYCEGRAREGGFKGLEMGATLSGVKLYERCGTKMSQAAPKNIAIVGGSLGGLLVGVALKHLRKNLNIHILERNPTPLLQDQGAGVVAGHDVQEFFKRHDQTNTPLTVPSHQRIYLNRSGDVISREDKQQHMTSWDLLYHILRANFDGVKSEYVQAPASEETEGSTVYDYDHQVTEVDFTEADKLTVKTKTSRGDISSFPADLIIGADGPSSTIRKFIASDLKRKYAGYVAWRGTVPETQVSSSAREVFVEKFPFFHTTGVQILAYTIPGANGTVEPGRRLLNWVWYCNYEEESPEHVDTAEINMRPQSMRHGTGHTLPTGAVEDIARDLLAPECVYKSPPLPRPFTLFVFGHLVNLKRYRED
;
A
#
# COMPACT_ATOMS: atom_id res chain seq x y z
N MET A 1 -4.92 -41.11 36.59
CA MET A 1 -4.88 -42.00 35.42
C MET A 1 -4.79 -41.15 34.16
N SER A 2 -3.71 -41.36 33.42
CA SER A 2 -3.30 -40.88 32.10
C SER A 2 -4.21 -39.90 31.32
N THR A 3 -3.72 -38.67 31.09
CA THR A 3 -3.99 -37.94 29.84
C THR A 3 -2.73 -38.04 28.98
N HIS A 4 -2.73 -38.99 28.05
CA HIS A 4 -1.71 -39.13 27.02
C HIS A 4 -1.64 -37.85 26.19
N THR A 5 -0.68 -36.98 26.49
CA THR A 5 -0.12 -36.06 25.50
C THR A 5 0.58 -36.92 24.48
N HIS A 6 -0.03 -37.09 23.31
CA HIS A 6 0.60 -37.75 22.18
C HIS A 6 1.88 -36.97 21.88
N ASP A 7 3.04 -37.53 22.26
CA ASP A 7 4.32 -36.91 22.03
C ASP A 7 4.77 -37.25 20.60
N PRO A 8 4.70 -36.31 19.63
CA PRO A 8 5.16 -36.57 18.28
C PRO A 8 6.69 -36.82 18.20
N ILE A 9 7.43 -36.63 19.31
CA ILE A 9 8.87 -36.88 19.50
C ILE A 9 9.16 -38.38 19.64
N ALA A 10 8.25 -39.17 20.24
CA ALA A 10 8.38 -40.63 20.34
C ALA A 10 8.08 -41.37 19.01
N ALA A 11 7.69 -40.64 17.95
CA ALA A 11 7.47 -41.23 16.64
C ALA A 11 8.81 -41.71 16.04
N ALA A 12 8.87 -43.00 15.71
CA ALA A 12 10.04 -43.78 15.28
C ALA A 12 11.03 -43.08 14.32
N LYS A 13 10.58 -42.14 13.47
CA LYS A 13 11.45 -41.41 12.52
C LYS A 13 12.45 -40.45 13.18
N ALA A 14 12.11 -39.81 14.30
CA ALA A 14 13.06 -38.95 15.02
C ALA A 14 14.15 -39.78 15.73
N GLN A 15 13.77 -40.95 16.26
CA GLN A 15 14.70 -41.93 16.85
C GLN A 15 15.58 -42.64 15.81
N GLU A 16 15.09 -42.91 14.60
CA GLU A 16 15.92 -43.47 13.53
C GLU A 16 16.97 -42.47 13.03
N ALA A 17 16.62 -41.18 12.95
CA ALA A 17 17.54 -40.14 12.52
C ALA A 17 18.66 -39.88 13.54
N THR A 18 18.41 -39.99 14.86
CA THR A 18 19.44 -39.77 15.89
C THR A 18 20.62 -40.75 15.83
N HIS A 19 20.47 -41.90 15.16
CA HIS A 19 21.56 -42.88 15.00
C HIS A 19 22.42 -42.66 13.75
N LYS A 20 22.03 -41.76 12.86
CA LYS A 20 22.70 -41.53 11.55
C LYS A 20 23.31 -40.15 11.40
N PHE A 21 22.98 -39.22 12.29
CA PHE A 21 23.40 -37.82 12.22
C PHE A 21 23.98 -37.34 13.55
N ALA A 22 24.95 -36.44 13.48
CA ALA A 22 25.56 -35.79 14.64
C ALA A 22 25.58 -34.27 14.49
N PHE A 23 25.57 -33.59 15.63
CA PHE A 23 25.69 -32.14 15.72
C PHE A 23 27.16 -31.74 15.89
N ARG A 24 27.52 -30.61 15.29
CA ARG A 24 28.73 -29.85 15.59
C ARG A 24 28.45 -28.35 15.56
N ASP A 25 29.29 -27.57 16.23
CA ASP A 25 29.27 -26.12 16.12
C ASP A 25 29.65 -25.71 14.68
N ALA A 26 28.97 -24.69 14.17
CA ALA A 26 29.35 -24.04 12.93
C ALA A 26 30.54 -23.09 13.17
N THR A 27 31.47 -23.05 12.22
CA THR A 27 32.63 -22.15 12.26
C THR A 27 32.56 -21.14 11.12
N MET A 28 33.44 -20.13 11.15
CA MET A 28 33.51 -19.13 10.07
C MET A 28 33.86 -19.77 8.71
N GLU A 29 34.55 -20.91 8.70
CA GLU A 29 34.88 -21.66 7.48
C GLU A 29 33.65 -22.29 6.82
N ASP A 30 32.58 -22.52 7.58
CA ASP A 30 31.35 -23.11 7.07
C ASP A 30 30.46 -22.10 6.30
N ILE A 31 30.74 -20.80 6.37
CA ILE A 31 29.88 -19.74 5.82
C ILE A 31 29.53 -19.97 4.33
N PRO A 32 30.49 -20.24 3.43
CA PRO A 32 30.17 -20.46 2.01
C PRO A 32 29.25 -21.68 1.81
N ALA A 33 29.48 -22.76 2.57
CA ALA A 33 28.66 -23.97 2.49
C ALA A 33 27.26 -23.75 3.07
N LEU A 34 27.14 -22.99 4.17
CA LEU A 34 25.87 -22.60 4.78
C LEU A 34 25.05 -21.72 3.85
N GLN A 35 25.65 -20.71 3.22
CA GLN A 35 24.98 -19.85 2.25
C GLN A 35 24.36 -20.67 1.11
N LYS A 36 25.13 -21.61 0.56
CA LYS A 36 24.66 -22.51 -0.49
C LYS A 36 23.51 -23.39 0.00
N MET A 37 23.67 -24.06 1.14
CA MET A 37 22.65 -24.97 1.69
C MET A 37 21.34 -24.24 2.01
N ILE A 38 21.41 -23.04 2.61
CA ILE A 38 20.24 -22.21 2.93
C ILE A 38 19.49 -21.81 1.65
N GLY A 39 20.23 -21.38 0.61
CA GLY A 39 19.64 -21.05 -0.69
C GLY A 39 18.92 -22.23 -1.33
N GLU A 40 19.54 -23.42 -1.34
CA GLU A 40 18.95 -24.66 -1.87
C GLU A 40 17.70 -25.10 -1.08
N SER A 41 17.77 -25.01 0.25
CA SER A 41 16.63 -25.27 1.14
C SER A 41 15.46 -24.35 0.81
N MET A 42 15.68 -23.03 0.72
CA MET A 42 14.60 -22.07 0.47
C MET A 42 14.01 -22.18 -0.94
N ARG A 43 14.85 -22.32 -1.97
CA ARG A 43 14.38 -22.48 -3.36
C ARG A 43 13.56 -23.74 -3.60
N THR A 44 13.82 -24.81 -2.83
CA THR A 44 13.12 -26.07 -3.01
C THR A 44 11.94 -26.22 -2.07
N LEU A 45 12.14 -25.99 -0.77
CA LEU A 45 11.14 -26.21 0.27
C LEU A 45 10.23 -25.00 0.51
N GLY A 46 10.59 -23.82 -0.02
CA GLY A 46 9.75 -22.63 -0.03
C GLY A 46 8.74 -22.57 -1.18
N LYS A 47 8.83 -23.48 -2.17
CA LYS A 47 7.88 -23.53 -3.29
C LYS A 47 6.45 -23.71 -2.81
N GLY A 48 5.53 -22.97 -3.42
CA GLY A 48 4.11 -22.95 -3.06
C GLY A 48 3.77 -22.06 -1.86
N TYR A 49 4.77 -21.54 -1.15
CA TYR A 49 4.59 -20.53 -0.09
C TYR A 49 5.03 -19.14 -0.55
N TYR A 50 6.01 -19.06 -1.44
CA TYR A 50 6.62 -17.83 -1.92
C TYR A 50 6.77 -17.89 -3.44
N SER A 51 6.66 -16.74 -4.09
CA SER A 51 7.01 -16.55 -5.50
C SER A 51 8.53 -16.63 -5.71
N GLU A 52 8.96 -16.86 -6.95
CA GLU A 52 10.39 -16.90 -7.28
C GLU A 52 11.07 -15.56 -7.00
N ALA A 53 10.41 -14.44 -7.32
CA ALA A 53 10.92 -13.10 -7.05
C ALA A 53 11.12 -12.84 -5.55
N GLU A 54 10.16 -13.27 -4.70
CA GLU A 54 10.30 -13.15 -3.24
C GLU A 54 11.48 -13.99 -2.71
N LEU A 55 11.67 -15.20 -3.24
CA LEU A 55 12.78 -16.07 -2.85
C LEU A 55 14.13 -15.49 -3.26
N ASP A 56 14.28 -15.07 -4.52
CA ASP A 56 15.54 -14.52 -5.02
C ASP A 56 15.89 -13.18 -4.37
N GLY A 57 14.90 -12.34 -4.06
CA GLY A 57 15.11 -11.10 -3.30
C GLY A 57 15.44 -11.32 -1.82
N SER A 58 15.05 -12.46 -1.24
CA SER A 58 15.24 -12.73 0.20
C SER A 58 16.46 -13.58 0.53
N ILE A 59 16.90 -14.46 -0.37
CA ILE A 59 18.10 -15.29 -0.16
C ILE A 59 19.35 -14.41 -0.17
N GLY A 60 20.22 -14.58 0.83
CA GLY A 60 21.39 -13.74 1.04
C GLY A 60 21.11 -12.41 1.74
N TYR A 61 19.87 -11.90 1.69
CA TYR A 61 19.46 -10.69 2.41
C TYR A 61 18.81 -11.02 3.77
N LEU A 62 17.70 -11.77 3.75
CA LEU A 62 16.95 -12.21 4.91
C LEU A 62 17.30 -13.65 5.31
N PHE A 63 17.49 -14.52 4.32
CA PHE A 63 17.82 -15.93 4.50
C PHE A 63 19.30 -16.17 4.22
N GLY A 64 20.08 -16.27 5.29
CA GLY A 64 21.52 -16.47 5.22
C GLY A 64 22.11 -16.70 6.61
N PRO A 65 23.42 -16.99 6.70
CA PRO A 65 24.10 -17.10 7.98
C PRO A 65 24.11 -15.75 8.70
N ASP A 66 24.06 -15.82 10.03
CA ASP A 66 24.28 -14.69 10.94
C ASP A 66 25.59 -14.96 11.68
N THR A 67 26.64 -14.19 11.37
CA THR A 67 27.98 -14.41 11.91
C THR A 67 28.07 -14.19 13.43
N LEU A 68 27.13 -13.45 14.03
CA LEU A 68 27.06 -13.32 15.49
C LEU A 68 26.73 -14.65 16.15
N LEU A 69 25.88 -15.49 15.54
CA LEU A 69 25.53 -16.80 16.10
C LEU A 69 26.72 -17.77 16.07
N LEU A 70 27.60 -17.64 15.06
CA LEU A 70 28.84 -18.41 14.96
C LEU A 70 29.85 -17.93 16.01
N HIS A 71 30.00 -16.61 16.17
CA HIS A 71 30.85 -16.02 17.20
C HIS A 71 30.39 -16.44 18.61
N ASP A 72 29.07 -16.43 18.86
CA ASP A 72 28.48 -16.82 20.14
C ASP A 72 28.48 -18.33 20.39
N ARG A 73 28.87 -19.14 19.40
CA ARG A 73 28.81 -20.61 19.42
C ARG A 73 27.40 -21.14 19.73
N THR A 74 26.40 -20.49 19.15
CA THR A 74 24.99 -20.87 19.27
C THR A 74 24.36 -21.29 17.93
N TYR A 75 25.18 -21.48 16.90
CA TYR A 75 24.79 -21.99 15.58
C TYR A 75 25.40 -23.36 15.32
N PHE A 76 24.58 -24.29 14.83
CA PHE A 76 24.92 -25.70 14.74
C PHE A 76 24.67 -26.26 13.34
N ILE A 77 25.46 -27.26 13.00
CA ILE A 77 25.35 -28.07 11.79
C ILE A 77 25.01 -29.50 12.19
N LEU A 78 24.00 -30.05 11.53
CA LEU A 78 23.67 -31.47 11.58
C LEU A 78 24.20 -32.14 10.31
N HIS A 79 25.07 -33.13 10.49
CA HIS A 79 25.73 -33.84 9.39
C HIS A 79 25.55 -35.36 9.52
N PRO A 80 25.60 -36.13 8.42
CA PRO A 80 25.63 -37.59 8.48
C PRO A 80 26.89 -38.06 9.19
N LEU A 81 26.80 -39.14 9.97
CA LEU A 81 27.96 -39.77 10.60
C LEU A 81 28.98 -40.29 9.57
N THR A 82 28.50 -40.68 8.39
CA THR A 82 29.34 -41.17 7.28
C THR A 82 30.01 -40.06 6.48
N SER A 83 29.59 -38.80 6.65
CA SER A 83 30.13 -37.67 5.90
C SER A 83 30.10 -36.37 6.73
N PRO A 84 31.09 -36.15 7.62
CA PRO A 84 31.10 -35.00 8.54
C PRO A 84 31.18 -33.62 7.89
N SER A 85 31.63 -33.55 6.63
CA SER A 85 31.69 -32.31 5.85
C SER A 85 30.35 -31.94 5.21
N THR A 86 29.37 -32.85 5.18
CA THR A 86 28.06 -32.61 4.55
C THR A 86 27.10 -31.93 5.52
N ILE A 87 26.56 -30.77 5.14
CA ILE A 87 25.54 -30.07 5.92
C ILE A 87 24.15 -30.56 5.50
N SER A 88 23.51 -31.38 6.34
CA SER A 88 22.15 -31.88 6.09
C SER A 88 21.07 -30.97 6.67
N ALA A 89 21.35 -30.30 7.78
CA ALA A 89 20.54 -29.23 8.34
C ALA A 89 21.42 -28.26 9.13
N CYS A 90 20.97 -27.02 9.29
CA CYS A 90 21.63 -26.03 10.14
C CYS A 90 20.59 -25.21 10.91
N GLY A 91 21.01 -24.58 12.00
CA GLY A 91 20.12 -23.83 12.87
C GLY A 91 20.79 -23.42 14.16
N GLY A 92 20.16 -22.50 14.88
CA GLY A 92 20.71 -22.02 16.14
C GLY A 92 19.67 -21.41 17.05
N TRP A 93 20.18 -20.92 18.17
CA TRP A 93 19.43 -20.09 19.10
C TRP A 93 20.23 -18.82 19.40
N SER A 94 19.59 -17.82 19.99
CA SER A 94 20.29 -16.62 20.43
C SER A 94 19.73 -16.08 21.73
N PHE A 95 20.63 -15.71 22.62
CA PHE A 95 20.33 -14.85 23.75
C PHE A 95 20.29 -13.37 23.36
N ARG A 96 20.56 -13.00 22.09
CA ARG A 96 20.47 -11.61 21.62
C ARG A 96 19.03 -11.22 21.28
N ARG A 97 18.77 -9.91 21.24
CA ARG A 97 17.42 -9.35 20.98
C ARG A 97 16.94 -9.54 19.55
N THR A 98 17.83 -9.59 18.57
CA THR A 98 17.50 -9.83 17.16
C THR A 98 16.65 -11.11 17.00
N LEU A 99 15.45 -10.99 16.42
CA LEU A 99 14.48 -12.10 16.32
C LEU A 99 14.70 -13.00 15.10
N TYR A 100 15.04 -12.43 13.94
CA TYR A 100 15.26 -13.16 12.68
C TYR A 100 16.21 -12.38 11.75
N GLY A 101 16.61 -13.00 10.64
CA GLY A 101 17.43 -12.38 9.60
C GLY A 101 18.88 -12.86 9.58
N ALA A 102 19.56 -12.58 8.46
CA ALA A 102 20.99 -12.78 8.24
C ALA A 102 21.78 -11.50 8.59
N ASP A 103 23.08 -11.49 8.30
CA ASP A 103 23.93 -10.33 8.63
C ASP A 103 23.48 -9.00 8.02
N THR A 104 22.87 -9.04 6.85
CA THR A 104 22.40 -7.88 6.07
C THR A 104 20.96 -7.46 6.38
N ALA A 105 20.26 -8.18 7.27
CA ALA A 105 18.87 -7.88 7.58
C ALA A 105 18.73 -6.54 8.33
N PRO A 106 17.64 -5.77 8.12
CA PRO A 106 17.41 -4.52 8.82
C PRO A 106 17.08 -4.75 10.30
N ASN A 107 17.22 -3.71 11.13
CA ASN A 107 16.80 -3.69 12.54
C ASN A 107 17.44 -4.76 13.44
N ARG A 108 18.74 -5.03 13.23
CA ARG A 108 19.51 -5.90 14.13
C ARG A 108 19.66 -5.26 15.51
N LEU A 109 19.35 -6.03 16.54
CA LEU A 109 19.44 -5.69 17.95
C LEU A 109 20.43 -6.66 18.61
N PRO A 110 21.73 -6.33 18.63
CA PRO A 110 22.77 -7.26 19.10
C PRO A 110 22.83 -7.38 20.62
N GLU A 111 22.03 -6.62 21.38
CA GLU A 111 22.06 -6.64 22.84
C GLU A 111 21.61 -7.99 23.39
N SER A 112 22.23 -8.42 24.50
CA SER A 112 21.85 -9.63 25.21
C SER A 112 20.53 -9.45 25.97
N ARG A 113 19.76 -10.53 26.05
CA ARG A 113 18.53 -10.66 26.82
C ARG A 113 18.80 -11.13 28.25
N ASN A 114 17.90 -10.78 29.16
CA ASN A 114 17.88 -11.29 30.52
C ASN A 114 17.19 -12.67 30.57
N PRO A 115 17.91 -13.77 30.85
CA PRO A 115 17.35 -15.13 30.83
C PRO A 115 16.28 -15.40 31.89
N LEU A 116 16.17 -14.55 32.94
CA LEU A 116 15.20 -14.72 34.01
C LEU A 116 13.79 -14.26 33.64
N VAL A 117 13.68 -13.29 32.72
CA VAL A 117 12.42 -12.61 32.38
C VAL A 117 12.11 -12.57 30.89
N GLU A 118 13.12 -12.68 30.03
CA GLU A 118 12.96 -12.67 28.57
C GLU A 118 13.07 -14.08 27.97
N ARG A 119 12.57 -14.22 26.74
CA ARG A 119 12.65 -15.45 25.94
C ARG A 119 13.88 -15.41 25.03
N ALA A 120 14.59 -16.52 24.88
CA ALA A 120 15.63 -16.63 23.84
C ALA A 120 14.98 -16.81 22.46
N SER A 121 15.70 -16.49 21.39
CA SER A 121 15.21 -16.68 20.03
C SER A 121 15.71 -17.98 19.41
N ILE A 122 14.85 -18.70 18.67
CA ILE A 122 15.31 -19.71 17.71
C ILE A 122 15.60 -19.01 16.38
N ARG A 123 16.73 -19.34 15.77
CA ARG A 123 17.26 -18.65 14.59
C ARG A 123 17.59 -19.62 13.47
N ALA A 124 17.20 -19.24 12.26
CA ALA A 124 17.77 -19.74 11.00
C ALA A 124 17.85 -21.27 10.87
N ILE A 125 16.72 -21.97 11.10
CA ILE A 125 16.63 -23.42 10.89
C ILE A 125 16.32 -23.73 9.44
N PHE A 126 17.23 -24.48 8.81
CA PHE A 126 17.11 -24.93 7.43
C PHE A 126 17.44 -26.41 7.32
N THR A 127 16.80 -27.11 6.38
CA THR A 127 17.07 -28.52 6.10
C THR A 127 17.31 -28.66 4.61
N HIS A 128 18.42 -29.28 4.23
CA HIS A 128 18.72 -29.48 2.83
C HIS A 128 17.67 -30.41 2.19
N PRO A 129 17.21 -30.14 0.95
CA PRO A 129 16.07 -30.83 0.36
C PRO A 129 16.19 -32.36 0.29
N ALA A 130 17.41 -32.89 0.05
CA ALA A 130 17.66 -34.33 0.02
C ALA A 130 17.38 -35.06 1.35
N TRP A 131 17.34 -34.33 2.47
CA TRP A 131 17.04 -34.88 3.80
C TRP A 131 15.74 -34.33 4.39
N ALA A 132 14.94 -33.62 3.60
CA ALA A 132 13.64 -33.11 4.04
C ALA A 132 12.71 -34.26 4.45
N ARG A 133 11.84 -34.00 5.43
CA ARG A 133 10.86 -34.97 5.97
C ARG A 133 11.47 -36.22 6.64
N GLN A 134 12.77 -36.22 6.93
CA GLN A 134 13.45 -37.27 7.70
C GLN A 134 13.58 -36.95 9.21
N GLY A 135 12.99 -35.84 9.68
CA GLY A 135 13.01 -35.45 11.10
C GLY A 135 14.15 -34.51 11.51
N LEU A 136 15.05 -34.14 10.60
CA LEU A 136 16.23 -33.31 10.91
C LEU A 136 15.87 -31.93 11.47
N GLY A 137 14.84 -31.26 10.94
CA GLY A 137 14.37 -29.98 11.48
C GLY A 137 13.86 -30.10 12.93
N THR A 138 13.20 -31.21 13.27
CA THR A 138 12.76 -31.48 14.66
C THR A 138 13.95 -31.74 15.57
N MET A 139 14.97 -32.47 15.10
CA MET A 139 16.21 -32.66 15.86
C MET A 139 16.90 -31.33 16.15
N MET A 140 17.06 -30.47 15.14
CA MET A 140 17.66 -29.14 15.28
C MET A 140 16.91 -28.30 16.31
N MET A 141 15.59 -28.23 16.21
CA MET A 141 14.74 -27.52 17.18
C MET A 141 14.98 -27.96 18.61
N ARG A 142 14.94 -29.27 18.90
CA ARG A 142 15.15 -29.80 20.26
C ARG A 142 16.56 -29.57 20.77
N TYR A 143 17.55 -29.64 19.89
CA TYR A 143 18.93 -29.33 20.24
C TYR A 143 19.06 -27.87 20.67
N CYS A 144 18.52 -26.93 19.88
CA CYS A 144 18.51 -25.52 20.23
C CYS A 144 17.74 -25.23 21.53
N GLU A 145 16.60 -25.89 21.77
CA GLU A 145 15.86 -25.81 23.03
C GLU A 145 16.69 -26.26 24.25
N GLY A 146 17.43 -27.35 24.11
CA GLY A 146 18.35 -27.84 25.14
C GLY A 146 19.43 -26.80 25.46
N ARG A 147 20.10 -26.30 24.43
CA ARG A 147 21.20 -25.32 24.56
C ARG A 147 20.72 -23.98 25.13
N ALA A 148 19.53 -23.51 24.75
CA ALA A 148 18.95 -22.30 25.32
C ALA A 148 18.60 -22.48 26.82
N ARG A 149 18.12 -23.67 27.21
CA ARG A 149 17.85 -23.99 28.62
C ARG A 149 19.12 -24.04 29.45
N GLU A 150 20.21 -24.58 28.92
CA GLU A 150 21.54 -24.54 29.53
C GLU A 150 22.04 -23.10 29.70
N GLY A 151 21.66 -22.19 28.79
CA GLY A 151 21.86 -20.75 28.90
C GLY A 151 20.94 -20.03 29.90
N GLY A 152 20.11 -20.75 30.64
CA GLY A 152 19.23 -20.22 31.70
C GLY A 152 17.85 -19.75 31.25
N PHE A 153 17.52 -19.84 29.96
CA PHE A 153 16.22 -19.38 29.45
C PHE A 153 15.10 -20.38 29.73
N LYS A 154 13.95 -19.86 30.17
CA LYS A 154 12.74 -20.65 30.44
C LYS A 154 11.73 -20.67 29.29
N GLY A 155 11.90 -19.81 28.29
CA GLY A 155 10.99 -19.68 27.17
C GLY A 155 11.71 -19.29 25.89
N LEU A 156 11.07 -19.58 24.76
CA LEU A 156 11.58 -19.33 23.43
C LEU A 156 10.57 -18.58 22.57
N GLU A 157 11.09 -17.82 21.62
CA GLU A 157 10.33 -17.18 20.55
C GLU A 157 11.08 -17.28 19.23
N MET A 158 10.43 -17.01 18.10
CA MET A 158 11.07 -17.03 16.78
C MET A 158 10.23 -16.32 15.73
N GLY A 159 10.90 -15.81 14.70
CA GLY A 159 10.26 -15.57 13.40
C GLY A 159 10.21 -16.87 12.60
N ALA A 160 9.05 -17.22 12.04
CA ALA A 160 8.89 -18.41 11.22
C ALA A 160 8.66 -18.04 9.74
N THR A 161 9.34 -18.74 8.83
CA THR A 161 8.90 -18.77 7.43
C THR A 161 7.57 -19.53 7.33
N LEU A 162 6.74 -19.20 6.34
CA LEU A 162 5.49 -19.90 6.04
C LEU A 162 5.71 -21.40 5.83
N SER A 163 6.83 -21.78 5.20
CA SER A 163 7.22 -23.19 5.04
C SER A 163 7.63 -23.86 6.36
N GLY A 164 8.11 -23.10 7.34
CA GLY A 164 8.54 -23.56 8.66
C GLY A 164 7.42 -23.67 9.71
N VAL A 165 6.30 -22.94 9.55
CA VAL A 165 5.20 -22.90 10.55
C VAL A 165 4.77 -24.29 11.02
N LYS A 166 4.52 -25.22 10.08
CA LYS A 166 4.08 -26.60 10.39
C LYS A 166 5.09 -27.38 11.24
N LEU A 167 6.39 -27.11 11.08
CA LEU A 167 7.43 -27.74 11.92
C LEU A 167 7.33 -27.22 13.35
N TYR A 168 7.24 -25.89 13.52
CA TYR A 168 7.21 -25.27 14.84
C TYR A 168 5.92 -25.59 15.61
N GLU A 169 4.77 -25.61 14.93
CA GLU A 169 3.50 -26.08 15.52
C GLU A 169 3.62 -27.52 16.03
N ARG A 170 4.23 -28.41 15.25
CA ARG A 170 4.49 -29.79 15.66
C ARG A 170 5.44 -29.89 16.86
N CYS A 171 6.37 -28.95 17.01
CA CYS A 171 7.26 -28.85 18.17
C CYS A 171 6.59 -28.28 19.42
N GLY A 172 5.34 -27.80 19.31
CA GLY A 172 4.56 -27.24 20.42
C GLY A 172 4.58 -25.71 20.48
N THR A 173 5.21 -25.05 19.51
CA THR A 173 5.19 -23.58 19.39
C THR A 173 3.79 -23.13 18.97
N LYS A 174 3.35 -22.01 19.52
CA LYS A 174 2.10 -21.35 19.12
C LYS A 174 2.44 -19.96 18.60
N MET A 175 1.66 -19.46 17.65
CA MET A 175 1.75 -18.08 17.20
C MET A 175 1.57 -17.16 18.42
N SER A 176 2.52 -16.25 18.64
CA SER A 176 2.50 -15.33 19.80
C SER A 176 1.36 -14.32 19.71
N GLN A 177 0.97 -13.95 18.48
CA GLN A 177 -0.18 -13.09 18.21
C GLN A 177 -1.16 -13.82 17.29
N ALA A 178 -2.44 -13.78 17.64
CA ALA A 178 -3.50 -14.14 16.71
C ALA A 178 -3.45 -13.14 15.54
N ALA A 179 -3.60 -13.63 14.31
CA ALA A 179 -3.66 -12.72 13.17
C ALA A 179 -4.78 -11.69 13.40
N PRO A 180 -4.56 -10.40 13.09
CA PRO A 180 -5.47 -9.32 13.47
C PRO A 180 -6.87 -9.57 12.89
N LYS A 181 -7.89 -9.43 13.73
CA LYS A 181 -9.30 -9.61 13.34
C LYS A 181 -9.99 -8.27 13.18
N ASN A 182 -9.78 -7.36 14.12
CA ASN A 182 -10.40 -6.04 14.12
C ASN A 182 -9.45 -5.02 13.49
N ILE A 183 -9.81 -4.49 12.32
CA ILE A 183 -8.97 -3.58 11.54
C ILE A 183 -9.66 -2.22 11.46
N ALA A 184 -8.98 -1.19 11.95
CA ALA A 184 -9.39 0.20 11.80
C ALA A 184 -8.65 0.84 10.61
N ILE A 185 -9.37 1.32 9.62
CA ILE A 185 -8.83 2.08 8.48
C ILE A 185 -9.26 3.53 8.65
N VAL A 186 -8.29 4.43 8.76
CA VAL A 186 -8.55 5.85 9.02
C VAL A 186 -8.47 6.59 7.69
N GLY A 187 -9.61 7.11 7.21
CA GLY A 187 -9.77 7.72 5.90
C GLY A 187 -10.55 6.83 4.93
N GLY A 188 -11.71 7.31 4.47
CA GLY A 188 -12.66 6.57 3.63
C GLY A 188 -12.65 6.94 2.15
N SER A 189 -11.56 7.52 1.65
CA SER A 189 -11.36 7.77 0.22
C SER A 189 -10.72 6.55 -0.48
N LEU A 190 -10.22 6.72 -1.72
CA LEU A 190 -9.68 5.63 -2.54
C LEU A 190 -8.66 4.76 -1.79
N GLY A 191 -7.70 5.36 -1.09
CA GLY A 191 -6.67 4.60 -0.38
C GLY A 191 -7.24 3.66 0.69
N GLY A 192 -8.16 4.15 1.52
CA GLY A 192 -8.79 3.34 2.56
C GLY A 192 -9.75 2.30 2.00
N LEU A 193 -10.49 2.65 0.95
CA LEU A 193 -11.42 1.75 0.29
C LEU A 193 -10.71 0.63 -0.50
N LEU A 194 -9.63 0.92 -1.21
CA LEU A 194 -8.80 -0.09 -1.88
C LEU A 194 -8.30 -1.13 -0.86
N VAL A 195 -7.78 -0.67 0.27
CA VAL A 195 -7.33 -1.56 1.35
C VAL A 195 -8.51 -2.31 1.98
N GLY A 196 -9.62 -1.63 2.24
CA GLY A 196 -10.82 -2.22 2.82
C GLY A 196 -11.39 -3.35 1.98
N VAL A 197 -11.51 -3.15 0.66
CA VAL A 197 -11.99 -4.18 -0.29
C VAL A 197 -11.01 -5.35 -0.37
N ALA A 198 -9.70 -5.09 -0.44
CA ALA A 198 -8.71 -6.17 -0.45
C ALA A 198 -8.76 -7.01 0.85
N LEU A 199 -8.91 -6.36 2.00
CA LEU A 199 -9.06 -7.04 3.29
C LEU A 199 -10.38 -7.80 3.38
N LYS A 200 -11.49 -7.24 2.88
CA LYS A 200 -12.80 -7.91 2.85
C LYS A 200 -12.70 -9.26 2.14
N HIS A 201 -12.04 -9.31 0.98
CA HIS A 201 -11.84 -10.54 0.22
C HIS A 201 -10.74 -11.46 0.77
N LEU A 202 -9.95 -11.02 1.76
CA LEU A 202 -8.81 -11.80 2.25
C LEU A 202 -9.26 -13.02 3.07
N ARG A 203 -10.22 -12.84 4.00
CA ARG A 203 -10.77 -13.92 4.84
C ARG A 203 -12.00 -13.48 5.64
N LYS A 204 -12.88 -14.45 5.90
CA LYS A 204 -14.18 -14.30 6.59
C LYS A 204 -14.14 -13.67 7.98
N ASN A 205 -13.09 -13.93 8.76
CA ASN A 205 -13.05 -13.58 10.18
C ASN A 205 -12.47 -12.18 10.46
N LEU A 206 -12.41 -11.31 9.45
CA LEU A 206 -12.03 -9.91 9.61
C LEU A 206 -13.25 -9.04 9.90
N ASN A 207 -13.06 -8.05 10.76
CA ASN A 207 -13.99 -6.97 11.07
C ASN A 207 -13.31 -5.66 10.69
N ILE A 208 -13.74 -5.05 9.59
CA ILE A 208 -13.06 -3.93 8.95
C ILE A 208 -13.90 -2.67 9.13
N HIS A 209 -13.36 -1.68 9.82
CA HIS A 209 -14.02 -0.40 10.07
C HIS A 209 -13.28 0.71 9.34
N ILE A 210 -13.94 1.37 8.39
CA ILE A 210 -13.46 2.60 7.79
C ILE A 210 -14.02 3.78 8.60
N LEU A 211 -13.13 4.62 9.11
CA LEU A 211 -13.46 5.85 9.83
C LEU A 211 -13.21 7.05 8.93
N GLU A 212 -14.28 7.70 8.51
CA GLU A 212 -14.23 8.88 7.66
C GLU A 212 -14.60 10.13 8.47
N ARG A 213 -13.70 11.12 8.48
CA ARG A 213 -13.91 12.38 9.21
C ARG A 213 -15.04 13.24 8.64
N ASN A 214 -15.35 13.10 7.35
CA ASN A 214 -16.39 13.88 6.72
C ASN A 214 -17.77 13.34 7.12
N PRO A 215 -18.72 14.22 7.49
CA PRO A 215 -20.04 13.81 7.98
C PRO A 215 -20.98 13.34 6.87
N THR A 216 -20.66 13.67 5.61
CA THR A 216 -21.43 13.29 4.44
C THR A 216 -20.53 12.55 3.46
N PRO A 217 -21.11 11.73 2.56
CA PRO A 217 -20.31 11.09 1.53
C PRO A 217 -19.67 12.15 0.64
N LEU A 218 -18.48 11.82 0.14
CA LEU A 218 -17.74 12.64 -0.81
C LEU A 218 -18.46 12.58 -2.18
N LEU A 219 -19.62 13.24 -2.28
CA LEU A 219 -20.59 13.11 -3.38
C LEU A 219 -20.37 14.11 -4.52
N GLN A 220 -19.55 15.12 -4.34
CA GLN A 220 -19.34 16.10 -5.41
C GLN A 220 -18.12 15.69 -6.22
N ASP A 221 -18.39 15.48 -7.52
CA ASP A 221 -17.39 15.27 -8.57
C ASP A 221 -16.23 16.24 -8.36
N GLN A 222 -15.09 15.71 -7.94
CA GLN A 222 -13.87 16.50 -7.79
C GLN A 222 -13.26 16.87 -9.15
N GLY A 223 -13.92 16.51 -10.26
CA GLY A 223 -13.43 16.74 -11.62
C GLY A 223 -12.04 16.16 -11.83
N ALA A 224 -11.71 15.10 -11.09
CA ALA A 224 -10.34 14.60 -11.00
C ALA A 224 -10.19 13.36 -11.88
N GLY A 225 -9.66 13.56 -13.08
CA GLY A 225 -9.21 12.47 -13.92
C GLY A 225 -8.04 11.73 -13.27
N VAL A 226 -8.04 10.41 -13.37
CA VAL A 226 -6.99 9.53 -12.86
C VAL A 226 -6.48 8.66 -14.00
N VAL A 227 -5.16 8.51 -14.12
CA VAL A 227 -4.60 7.50 -15.02
C VAL A 227 -4.77 6.13 -14.36
N ALA A 228 -5.56 5.25 -14.98
CA ALA A 228 -5.72 3.88 -14.54
C ALA A 228 -4.51 3.05 -15.01
N GLY A 229 -3.41 3.15 -14.27
CA GLY A 229 -2.20 2.36 -14.53
C GLY A 229 -2.43 0.85 -14.40
N HIS A 230 -1.41 0.06 -14.71
CA HIS A 230 -1.46 -1.41 -14.64
C HIS A 230 -1.94 -1.91 -13.27
N ASP A 231 -1.39 -1.37 -12.18
CA ASP A 231 -1.69 -1.84 -10.82
C ASP A 231 -3.13 -1.52 -10.40
N VAL A 232 -3.66 -0.38 -10.85
CA VAL A 232 -5.06 -0.02 -10.64
C VAL A 232 -5.94 -1.01 -11.42
N GLN A 233 -5.66 -1.25 -12.70
CA GLN A 233 -6.47 -2.17 -13.50
C GLN A 233 -6.44 -3.61 -12.94
N GLU A 234 -5.27 -4.09 -12.50
CA GLU A 234 -5.14 -5.43 -11.91
C GLU A 234 -5.88 -5.54 -10.57
N PHE A 235 -5.87 -4.49 -9.75
CA PHE A 235 -6.68 -4.45 -8.53
C PHE A 235 -8.17 -4.61 -8.84
N PHE A 236 -8.71 -3.78 -9.73
CA PHE A 236 -10.14 -3.82 -10.05
C PHE A 236 -10.51 -5.11 -10.78
N LYS A 237 -9.65 -5.64 -11.66
CA LYS A 237 -9.87 -6.96 -12.26
C LYS A 237 -10.00 -8.08 -11.22
N ARG A 238 -9.28 -7.98 -10.10
CA ARG A 238 -9.29 -8.99 -9.03
C ARG A 238 -10.45 -8.82 -8.04
N HIS A 239 -10.83 -7.59 -7.77
CA HIS A 239 -11.69 -7.26 -6.62
C HIS A 239 -12.98 -6.54 -6.97
N ASP A 240 -13.16 -6.05 -8.20
CA ASP A 240 -14.41 -5.43 -8.62
C ASP A 240 -15.38 -6.48 -9.16
N GLN A 241 -16.48 -6.68 -8.44
CA GLN A 241 -17.57 -7.58 -8.82
C GLN A 241 -18.77 -6.85 -9.43
N THR A 242 -18.69 -5.52 -9.60
CA THR A 242 -19.80 -4.71 -10.14
C THR A 242 -19.94 -4.84 -11.66
N ASN A 243 -18.88 -5.27 -12.36
CA ASN A 243 -18.77 -5.28 -13.82
C ASN A 243 -18.94 -3.89 -14.48
N THR A 244 -18.74 -2.82 -13.71
CA THR A 244 -18.86 -1.45 -14.23
C THR A 244 -17.68 -1.15 -15.17
N PRO A 245 -17.91 -0.58 -16.37
CA PRO A 245 -16.82 -0.13 -17.23
C PRO A 245 -15.91 0.88 -16.51
N LEU A 246 -14.65 0.51 -16.31
CA LEU A 246 -13.73 1.25 -15.45
C LEU A 246 -13.02 2.42 -16.15
N THR A 247 -12.77 2.31 -17.47
CA THR A 247 -11.80 3.18 -18.15
C THR A 247 -12.22 3.60 -19.55
N VAL A 248 -11.67 4.74 -19.98
CA VAL A 248 -11.66 5.24 -21.36
C VAL A 248 -10.25 5.11 -21.91
N PRO A 249 -10.06 4.59 -23.14
CA PRO A 249 -8.74 4.49 -23.75
C PRO A 249 -8.25 5.86 -24.26
N SER A 250 -6.94 6.05 -24.18
CA SER A 250 -6.18 7.06 -24.89
C SER A 250 -5.14 6.34 -25.73
N HIS A 251 -5.18 6.50 -27.05
CA HIS A 251 -4.39 5.67 -27.97
C HIS A 251 -2.98 6.21 -28.20
N GLN A 252 -2.77 7.50 -27.95
CA GLN A 252 -1.53 8.18 -28.29
C GLN A 252 -1.16 9.18 -27.23
N ARG A 253 0.12 9.21 -26.89
CA ARG A 253 0.72 10.32 -26.15
C ARG A 253 1.35 11.27 -27.15
N ILE A 254 1.01 12.55 -27.08
CA ILE A 254 1.54 13.56 -28.02
C ILE A 254 2.12 14.74 -27.26
N TYR A 255 3.13 15.37 -27.84
CA TYR A 255 3.75 16.58 -27.31
C TYR A 255 3.54 17.70 -28.30
N LEU A 256 3.07 18.84 -27.81
CA LEU A 256 2.73 19.99 -28.63
C LEU A 256 3.76 21.10 -28.46
N ASN A 257 4.07 21.81 -29.56
CA ASN A 257 4.76 23.10 -29.49
C ASN A 257 3.77 24.23 -29.13
N ARG A 258 4.29 25.46 -29.07
CA ARG A 258 3.51 26.67 -28.79
C ARG A 258 2.46 27.02 -29.87
N SER A 259 2.65 26.59 -31.11
CA SER A 259 1.65 26.77 -32.17
C SER A 259 0.50 25.77 -32.06
N GLY A 260 0.69 24.70 -31.28
CA GLY A 260 -0.24 23.57 -31.18
C GLY A 260 0.12 22.41 -32.10
N ASP A 261 1.25 22.47 -32.81
CA ASP A 261 1.69 21.40 -33.70
C ASP A 261 2.30 20.26 -32.89
N VAL A 262 2.08 19.03 -33.34
CA VAL A 262 2.67 17.83 -32.75
C VAL A 262 4.17 17.79 -33.06
N ILE A 263 5.00 17.87 -32.02
CA ILE A 263 6.47 17.75 -32.13
C ILE A 263 6.98 16.35 -31.79
N SER A 264 6.20 15.58 -31.05
CA SER A 264 6.51 14.17 -30.75
C SER A 264 5.23 13.39 -30.52
N ARG A 265 5.25 12.11 -30.90
CA ARG A 265 4.14 11.17 -30.76
C ARG A 265 4.68 9.81 -30.31
N GLU A 266 4.00 9.21 -29.35
CA GLU A 266 4.17 7.82 -28.95
C GLU A 266 2.83 7.10 -29.11
N ASP A 267 2.80 6.06 -29.94
CA ASP A 267 1.63 5.20 -30.12
C ASP A 267 1.54 4.19 -28.96
N LYS A 268 1.13 4.70 -27.80
CA LYS A 268 0.99 3.95 -26.56
C LYS A 268 -0.42 4.09 -26.01
N GLN A 269 -1.12 2.96 -25.93
CA GLN A 269 -2.43 2.93 -25.30
C GLN A 269 -2.29 3.09 -23.78
N GLN A 270 -3.03 4.06 -23.24
CA GLN A 270 -3.21 4.31 -21.82
C GLN A 270 -4.70 4.29 -21.48
N HIS A 271 -5.02 4.02 -20.23
CA HIS A 271 -6.39 3.97 -19.76
C HIS A 271 -6.61 5.06 -18.71
N MET A 272 -7.71 5.78 -18.85
CA MET A 272 -8.08 6.91 -18.02
C MET A 272 -9.38 6.60 -17.30
N THR A 273 -9.51 7.04 -16.07
CA THR A 273 -10.72 6.88 -15.23
C THR A 273 -10.98 8.17 -14.46
N SER A 274 -12.04 8.22 -13.67
CA SER A 274 -12.38 9.34 -12.81
C SER A 274 -12.34 8.91 -11.35
N TRP A 275 -11.99 9.85 -10.47
CA TRP A 275 -11.97 9.59 -9.04
C TRP A 275 -13.36 9.15 -8.50
N ASP A 276 -14.45 9.75 -9.00
CA ASP A 276 -15.81 9.43 -8.55
C ASP A 276 -16.21 7.98 -8.88
N LEU A 277 -15.89 7.52 -10.09
CA LEU A 277 -16.18 6.17 -10.56
C LEU A 277 -15.45 5.15 -9.71
N LEU A 278 -14.15 5.36 -9.47
CA LEU A 278 -13.38 4.49 -8.58
C LEU A 278 -13.99 4.47 -7.17
N TYR A 279 -14.36 5.62 -6.63
CA TYR A 279 -14.98 5.72 -5.31
C TYR A 279 -16.30 4.94 -5.23
N HIS A 280 -17.20 5.12 -6.20
CA HIS A 280 -18.49 4.46 -6.22
C HIS A 280 -18.38 2.94 -6.45
N ILE A 281 -17.49 2.49 -7.33
CA ILE A 281 -17.19 1.06 -7.50
C ILE A 281 -16.66 0.48 -6.19
N LEU A 282 -15.72 1.15 -5.54
CA LEU A 282 -15.15 0.64 -4.30
C LEU A 282 -16.16 0.62 -3.15
N ARG A 283 -17.07 1.60 -3.07
CA ARG A 283 -18.17 1.59 -2.09
C ARG A 283 -19.15 0.46 -2.33
N ALA A 284 -19.54 0.23 -3.58
CA ALA A 284 -20.36 -0.92 -3.93
C ALA A 284 -19.71 -2.24 -3.50
N ASN A 285 -18.41 -2.42 -3.77
CA ASN A 285 -17.68 -3.63 -3.37
C ASN A 285 -17.41 -3.72 -1.85
N PHE A 286 -17.22 -2.60 -1.15
CA PHE A 286 -16.92 -2.59 0.28
C PHE A 286 -18.18 -2.82 1.13
N ASP A 287 -19.10 -1.85 1.13
CA ASP A 287 -20.25 -1.79 2.03
C ASP A 287 -21.60 -1.88 1.31
N GLY A 288 -21.61 -2.22 0.02
CA GLY A 288 -22.84 -2.43 -0.75
C GLY A 288 -23.61 -1.15 -1.06
N VAL A 289 -22.99 0.02 -0.88
CA VAL A 289 -23.62 1.30 -1.20
C VAL A 289 -23.80 1.41 -2.72
N LYS A 290 -25.05 1.54 -3.13
CA LYS A 290 -25.44 1.73 -4.53
C LYS A 290 -25.28 3.20 -4.93
N SER A 291 -24.93 3.44 -6.18
CA SER A 291 -25.03 4.75 -6.82
C SER A 291 -26.02 4.68 -7.98
N GLU A 292 -26.26 5.79 -8.66
CA GLU A 292 -27.17 5.82 -9.83
C GLU A 292 -26.73 4.87 -10.96
N TYR A 293 -25.44 4.50 -10.98
CA TYR A 293 -24.80 3.81 -12.10
C TYR A 293 -23.89 2.63 -11.70
N VAL A 294 -23.66 2.42 -10.40
CA VAL A 294 -22.95 1.23 -9.89
C VAL A 294 -23.91 0.41 -9.04
N GLN A 295 -24.12 -0.84 -9.45
CA GLN A 295 -24.89 -1.81 -8.70
C GLN A 295 -23.99 -2.55 -7.71
N ALA A 296 -24.46 -2.68 -6.47
CA ALA A 296 -23.75 -3.43 -5.45
C ALA A 296 -23.77 -4.95 -5.77
N PRO A 297 -22.61 -5.63 -5.76
CA PRO A 297 -22.55 -7.08 -5.86
C PRO A 297 -23.16 -7.72 -4.60
N ALA A 298 -23.52 -8.99 -4.70
CA ALA A 298 -23.93 -9.77 -3.54
C ALA A 298 -22.70 -10.13 -2.69
N SER A 299 -22.80 -9.99 -1.36
CA SER A 299 -21.71 -10.44 -0.48
C SER A 299 -21.53 -11.95 -0.55
N GLU A 300 -20.28 -12.40 -0.52
CA GLU A 300 -19.94 -13.82 -0.48
C GLU A 300 -19.75 -14.31 0.96
N GLU A 301 -20.05 -15.59 1.23
CA GLU A 301 -19.90 -16.17 2.58
C GLU A 301 -18.45 -16.21 3.09
N THR A 302 -17.47 -16.02 2.21
CA THR A 302 -16.05 -16.07 2.53
C THR A 302 -15.47 -14.71 2.92
N GLU A 303 -16.25 -13.63 2.78
CA GLU A 303 -15.83 -12.25 3.00
C GLU A 303 -15.82 -11.84 4.48
N GLY A 304 -14.92 -10.91 4.82
CA GLY A 304 -14.91 -10.22 6.09
C GLY A 304 -16.09 -9.25 6.26
N SER A 305 -16.42 -8.92 7.50
CA SER A 305 -17.45 -7.92 7.81
C SER A 305 -16.89 -6.50 7.65
N THR A 306 -17.73 -5.58 7.20
CA THR A 306 -17.35 -4.21 6.87
C THR A 306 -18.30 -3.20 7.49
N VAL A 307 -17.74 -2.12 8.02
CA VAL A 307 -18.47 -0.94 8.50
C VAL A 307 -17.79 0.31 7.93
N TYR A 308 -18.59 1.26 7.45
CA TYR A 308 -18.13 2.58 7.02
C TYR A 308 -18.80 3.64 7.89
N ASP A 309 -18.02 4.27 8.77
CA ASP A 309 -18.50 5.29 9.70
C ASP A 309 -18.13 6.69 9.20
N TYR A 310 -19.16 7.46 8.81
CA TYR A 310 -19.01 8.90 8.55
C TYR A 310 -18.94 9.69 9.84
N ASP A 311 -18.43 10.92 9.77
CA ASP A 311 -18.31 11.82 10.90
C ASP A 311 -17.47 11.25 12.06
N HIS A 312 -16.48 10.41 11.77
CA HIS A 312 -15.61 9.80 12.78
C HIS A 312 -14.16 10.26 12.57
N GLN A 313 -13.83 11.44 13.09
CA GLN A 313 -12.45 11.94 13.08
C GLN A 313 -11.64 11.24 14.17
N VAL A 314 -10.59 10.50 13.80
CA VAL A 314 -9.65 9.96 14.77
C VAL A 314 -8.85 11.08 15.42
N THR A 315 -8.84 11.10 16.75
CA THR A 315 -8.14 12.11 17.57
C THR A 315 -7.00 11.54 18.39
N GLU A 316 -7.02 10.24 18.67
CA GLU A 316 -6.01 9.57 19.50
C GLU A 316 -5.95 8.07 19.17
N VAL A 317 -4.77 7.48 19.31
CA VAL A 317 -4.55 6.04 19.28
C VAL A 317 -3.68 5.67 20.47
N ASP A 318 -4.18 4.80 21.34
CA ASP A 318 -3.43 4.28 22.47
C ASP A 318 -2.61 3.05 22.05
N PHE A 319 -1.28 3.15 22.21
CA PHE A 319 -0.30 2.11 21.88
C PHE A 319 0.28 1.43 23.14
N THR A 320 -0.29 1.65 24.32
CA THR A 320 0.27 1.15 25.58
C THR A 320 0.13 -0.36 25.75
N GLU A 321 -0.94 -0.97 25.23
CA GLU A 321 -1.10 -2.42 25.19
C GLU A 321 -0.41 -3.03 23.97
N ALA A 322 0.46 -4.02 24.20
CA ALA A 322 1.28 -4.61 23.14
C ALA A 322 0.48 -5.33 22.02
N ASP A 323 -0.73 -5.81 22.35
CA ASP A 323 -1.54 -6.67 21.47
C ASP A 323 -2.89 -6.06 21.07
N LYS A 324 -3.21 -4.84 21.52
CA LYS A 324 -4.48 -4.17 21.24
C LYS A 324 -4.29 -2.66 21.19
N LEU A 325 -4.99 -2.03 20.26
CA LEU A 325 -5.06 -0.58 20.12
C LEU A 325 -6.43 -0.10 20.60
N THR A 326 -6.46 1.03 21.29
CA THR A 326 -7.73 1.76 21.50
C THR A 326 -7.73 2.99 20.61
N VAL A 327 -8.67 3.04 19.66
CA VAL A 327 -8.83 4.17 18.74
C VAL A 327 -9.92 5.08 19.27
N LYS A 328 -9.61 6.37 19.46
CA LYS A 328 -10.61 7.37 19.86
C LYS A 328 -11.01 8.23 18.67
N THR A 329 -12.31 8.42 18.51
CA THR A 329 -12.90 9.23 17.46
C THR A 329 -13.79 10.33 18.04
N LYS A 330 -13.89 11.43 17.31
CA LYS A 330 -14.74 12.58 17.62
C LYS A 330 -15.64 12.90 16.43
N THR A 331 -16.91 13.12 16.69
CA THR A 331 -17.89 13.57 15.68
C THR A 331 -17.90 15.08 15.53
N SER A 332 -18.48 15.58 14.43
CA SER A 332 -18.72 17.01 14.21
C SER A 332 -19.54 17.67 15.33
N ARG A 333 -20.39 16.89 16.01
CA ARG A 333 -21.18 17.32 17.18
C ARG A 333 -20.37 17.34 18.48
N GLY A 334 -19.17 16.78 18.47
CA GLY A 334 -18.28 16.71 19.62
C GLY A 334 -18.41 15.43 20.45
N ASP A 335 -19.24 14.48 20.01
CA ASP A 335 -19.36 13.18 20.68
C ASP A 335 -18.06 12.40 20.54
N ILE A 336 -17.61 11.78 21.62
CA ILE A 336 -16.39 10.98 21.65
C ILE A 336 -16.77 9.51 21.78
N SER A 337 -16.21 8.69 20.90
CA SER A 337 -16.33 7.23 20.96
C SER A 337 -14.95 6.60 20.97
N SER A 338 -14.87 5.37 21.47
CA SER A 338 -13.64 4.60 21.50
C SER A 338 -13.95 3.15 21.14
N PHE A 339 -13.10 2.54 20.34
CA PHE A 339 -13.28 1.14 19.98
C PHE A 339 -11.92 0.43 19.87
N PRO A 340 -11.88 -0.88 20.20
CA PRO A 340 -10.66 -1.66 20.13
C PRO A 340 -10.32 -2.04 18.67
N ALA A 341 -9.03 -2.09 18.34
CA ALA A 341 -8.53 -2.60 17.09
C ALA A 341 -7.26 -3.45 17.31
N ASP A 342 -7.05 -4.46 16.49
CA ASP A 342 -5.82 -5.25 16.49
C ASP A 342 -4.78 -4.65 15.52
N LEU A 343 -5.25 -3.89 14.53
CA LEU A 343 -4.45 -3.21 13.52
C LEU A 343 -5.09 -1.88 13.13
N ILE A 344 -4.27 -0.84 12.96
CA ILE A 344 -4.67 0.44 12.40
C ILE A 344 -3.95 0.72 11.08
N ILE A 345 -4.68 1.21 10.09
CA ILE A 345 -4.16 1.59 8.77
C ILE A 345 -4.46 3.07 8.55
N GLY A 346 -3.41 3.89 8.47
CA GLY A 346 -3.52 5.32 8.15
C GLY A 346 -3.66 5.55 6.65
N ALA A 347 -4.88 5.83 6.19
CA ALA A 347 -5.23 6.14 4.81
C ALA A 347 -5.91 7.52 4.66
N ASP A 348 -5.63 8.44 5.60
CA ASP A 348 -6.28 9.74 5.80
C ASP A 348 -5.64 10.90 5.00
N GLY A 349 -4.94 10.52 3.92
CA GLY A 349 -4.45 11.42 2.89
C GLY A 349 -3.21 12.25 3.25
N PRO A 350 -2.87 13.25 2.42
CA PRO A 350 -1.61 14.00 2.53
C PRO A 350 -1.44 14.73 3.87
N SER A 351 -2.54 15.14 4.51
CA SER A 351 -2.54 15.82 5.82
C SER A 351 -2.88 14.86 6.97
N SER A 352 -2.38 13.63 6.88
CA SER A 352 -2.61 12.52 7.82
C SER A 352 -2.44 12.92 9.30
N THR A 353 -3.45 12.58 10.10
CA THR A 353 -3.41 12.60 11.56
C THR A 353 -2.62 11.40 12.09
N ILE A 354 -2.78 10.21 11.49
CA ILE A 354 -2.06 9.02 11.92
C ILE A 354 -0.55 9.21 11.84
N ARG A 355 -0.05 9.83 10.76
CA ARG A 355 1.37 10.16 10.62
C ARG A 355 1.86 11.08 11.74
N LYS A 356 1.03 12.00 12.24
CA LYS A 356 1.42 12.92 13.33
C LYS A 356 1.59 12.21 14.67
N PHE A 357 0.87 11.11 14.92
CA PHE A 357 1.04 10.31 16.14
C PHE A 357 2.39 9.58 16.17
N ILE A 358 2.91 9.21 14.99
CA ILE A 358 4.16 8.46 14.87
C ILE A 358 5.37 9.38 14.66
N ALA A 359 5.18 10.46 13.89
CA ALA A 359 6.24 11.38 13.50
C ALA A 359 5.70 12.83 13.47
N SER A 360 5.52 13.41 14.66
CA SER A 360 4.93 14.73 14.87
C SER A 360 5.66 15.88 14.16
N ASP A 361 6.98 15.73 13.99
CA ASP A 361 7.83 16.79 13.44
C ASP A 361 7.81 16.85 11.91
N LEU A 362 7.21 15.85 11.25
CA LEU A 362 7.12 15.81 9.79
C LEU A 362 6.06 16.77 9.27
N LYS A 363 6.52 17.83 8.59
CA LYS A 363 5.67 18.84 7.94
C LYS A 363 5.69 18.66 6.42
N ARG A 364 4.56 18.98 5.78
CA ARG A 364 4.50 19.12 4.31
C ARG A 364 5.34 20.33 3.91
N LYS A 365 6.04 20.22 2.79
CA LYS A 365 6.74 21.34 2.15
C LYS A 365 6.04 21.64 0.83
N TYR A 366 5.87 22.92 0.54
CA TYR A 366 5.42 23.35 -0.78
C TYR A 366 6.45 22.93 -1.83
N ALA A 367 5.97 22.53 -3.01
CA ALA A 367 6.83 21.96 -4.06
C ALA A 367 7.34 23.03 -5.05
N GLY A 368 6.99 24.30 -4.86
CA GLY A 368 7.35 25.39 -5.78
C GLY A 368 6.38 25.58 -6.96
N TYR A 369 5.26 24.86 -6.97
CA TYR A 369 4.25 24.98 -8.02
C TYR A 369 2.83 24.63 -7.54
N VAL A 370 1.85 25.13 -8.26
CA VAL A 370 0.42 24.78 -8.11
C VAL A 370 -0.07 24.04 -9.36
N ALA A 371 -1.21 23.35 -9.24
CA ALA A 371 -1.87 22.69 -10.36
C ALA A 371 -3.33 23.14 -10.44
N TRP A 372 -3.66 23.88 -11.49
CA TRP A 372 -5.03 24.15 -11.89
C TRP A 372 -5.61 22.92 -12.57
N ARG A 373 -6.87 22.61 -12.28
CA ARG A 373 -7.55 21.42 -12.79
C ARG A 373 -9.00 21.72 -13.10
N GLY A 374 -9.55 20.97 -14.04
CA GLY A 374 -10.97 21.00 -14.33
C GLY A 374 -11.39 19.93 -15.34
N THR A 375 -12.70 19.88 -15.55
CA THR A 375 -13.35 19.00 -16.51
C THR A 375 -14.32 19.81 -17.37
N VAL A 376 -14.53 19.35 -18.60
CA VAL A 376 -15.55 19.90 -19.51
C VAL A 376 -16.17 18.74 -20.30
N PRO A 377 -17.48 18.74 -20.58
CA PRO A 377 -18.08 17.76 -21.48
C PRO A 377 -17.40 17.73 -22.84
N GLU A 378 -17.14 16.54 -23.37
CA GLU A 378 -16.53 16.33 -24.69
C GLU A 378 -17.28 17.11 -25.80
N THR A 379 -18.59 17.25 -25.65
CA THR A 379 -19.48 17.95 -26.58
C THR A 379 -19.42 19.48 -26.52
N GLN A 380 -18.76 20.04 -25.51
CA GLN A 380 -18.67 21.49 -25.32
C GLN A 380 -17.32 22.08 -25.76
N VAL A 381 -16.35 21.23 -26.11
CA VAL A 381 -15.08 21.70 -26.69
C VAL A 381 -15.19 21.84 -28.21
N SER A 382 -14.39 22.76 -28.78
CA SER A 382 -14.35 23.00 -30.23
C SER A 382 -13.88 21.77 -31.02
N SER A 383 -14.24 21.69 -32.30
CA SER A 383 -13.83 20.56 -33.16
C SER A 383 -12.30 20.40 -33.22
N SER A 384 -11.57 21.51 -33.31
CA SER A 384 -10.10 21.50 -33.32
C SER A 384 -9.50 21.04 -31.99
N ALA A 385 -10.13 21.35 -30.86
CA ALA A 385 -9.73 20.83 -29.57
C ALA A 385 -10.02 19.31 -29.47
N ARG A 386 -11.19 18.84 -29.94
CA ARG A 386 -11.50 17.40 -29.96
C ARG A 386 -10.47 16.59 -30.73
N GLU A 387 -10.08 17.06 -31.91
CA GLU A 387 -9.07 16.39 -32.74
C GLU A 387 -7.74 16.19 -32.01
N VAL A 388 -7.38 17.09 -31.08
CA VAL A 388 -6.12 17.02 -30.32
C VAL A 388 -6.28 16.23 -29.02
N PHE A 389 -7.40 16.37 -28.32
CA PHE A 389 -7.56 15.92 -26.94
C PHE A 389 -8.38 14.63 -26.76
N VAL A 390 -9.32 14.35 -27.66
CA VAL A 390 -10.17 13.16 -27.53
C VAL A 390 -9.36 11.92 -27.88
N GLU A 391 -9.39 10.93 -26.99
CA GLU A 391 -8.69 9.63 -27.13
C GLU A 391 -7.17 9.77 -27.35
N LYS A 392 -6.61 10.92 -26.97
CA LYS A 392 -5.19 11.25 -26.98
C LYS A 392 -4.79 11.80 -25.63
N PHE A 393 -3.49 11.78 -25.35
CA PHE A 393 -2.91 12.31 -24.12
C PHE A 393 -1.84 13.35 -24.45
N PRO A 394 -2.27 14.57 -24.85
CA PRO A 394 -1.36 15.66 -25.15
C PRO A 394 -0.69 16.25 -23.92
N PHE A 395 0.56 16.65 -24.14
CA PHE A 395 1.38 17.42 -23.22
C PHE A 395 1.89 18.69 -23.91
N PHE A 396 1.91 19.79 -23.19
CA PHE A 396 2.63 21.00 -23.55
C PHE A 396 3.57 21.39 -22.41
N HIS A 397 4.83 21.62 -22.74
CA HIS A 397 5.85 22.06 -21.78
C HIS A 397 6.49 23.35 -22.26
N THR A 398 6.71 24.26 -21.32
CA THR A 398 7.56 25.44 -21.50
C THR A 398 8.16 25.81 -20.14
N THR A 399 9.01 26.82 -20.11
CA THR A 399 9.65 27.26 -18.85
C THR A 399 8.57 27.62 -17.81
N GLY A 400 8.58 26.92 -16.68
CA GLY A 400 7.67 27.14 -15.55
C GLY A 400 6.23 26.62 -15.72
N VAL A 401 5.90 25.97 -16.84
CA VAL A 401 4.54 25.52 -17.16
C VAL A 401 4.51 24.13 -17.77
N GLN A 402 3.59 23.30 -17.29
CA GLN A 402 3.20 22.04 -17.92
C GLN A 402 1.68 21.96 -18.02
N ILE A 403 1.16 21.56 -19.18
CA ILE A 403 -0.27 21.37 -19.40
C ILE A 403 -0.50 20.00 -20.02
N LEU A 404 -1.53 19.32 -19.54
CA LEU A 404 -1.97 18.04 -20.07
C LEU A 404 -3.48 17.94 -20.03
N ALA A 405 -4.04 17.19 -20.96
CA ALA A 405 -5.47 16.92 -21.01
C ALA A 405 -5.73 15.52 -21.54
N TYR A 406 -6.82 14.90 -21.12
CA TYR A 406 -7.20 13.54 -21.52
C TYR A 406 -8.67 13.28 -21.22
N THR A 407 -9.30 12.45 -22.04
CA THR A 407 -10.68 12.01 -21.84
C THR A 407 -10.79 11.07 -20.65
N ILE A 408 -11.82 11.22 -19.84
CA ILE A 408 -12.17 10.37 -18.70
C ILE A 408 -13.64 9.95 -18.80
N PRO A 409 -14.09 8.94 -18.04
CA PRO A 409 -15.51 8.66 -17.88
C PRO A 409 -16.29 9.93 -17.52
N GLY A 410 -17.47 10.08 -18.11
CA GLY A 410 -18.31 11.24 -17.89
C GLY A 410 -19.20 11.11 -16.66
N ALA A 411 -20.21 11.98 -16.59
CA ALA A 411 -21.23 11.89 -15.55
C ALA A 411 -21.81 10.47 -15.49
N ASN A 412 -21.95 9.97 -14.27
CA ASN A 412 -22.41 8.61 -14.00
C ASN A 412 -21.51 7.51 -14.59
N GLY A 413 -20.21 7.76 -14.67
CA GLY A 413 -19.21 6.76 -15.08
C GLY A 413 -19.29 6.36 -16.56
N THR A 414 -20.03 7.08 -17.39
CA THR A 414 -20.23 6.68 -18.79
C THR A 414 -18.93 6.76 -19.59
N VAL A 415 -18.64 5.70 -20.33
CA VAL A 415 -17.46 5.58 -21.22
C VAL A 415 -17.81 5.82 -22.70
N GLU A 416 -19.07 6.15 -22.99
CA GLU A 416 -19.58 6.33 -24.35
C GLU A 416 -19.08 7.64 -24.97
N PRO A 417 -18.48 7.62 -26.19
CA PRO A 417 -18.09 8.84 -26.90
C PRO A 417 -19.22 9.87 -26.97
N GLY A 418 -18.89 11.15 -26.71
CA GLY A 418 -19.87 12.24 -26.66
C GLY A 418 -20.61 12.39 -25.32
N ARG A 419 -20.42 11.46 -24.38
CA ARG A 419 -20.93 11.58 -23.01
C ARG A 419 -19.82 11.65 -21.96
N ARG A 420 -18.56 11.60 -22.40
CA ARG A 420 -17.35 11.66 -21.57
C ARG A 420 -17.00 13.09 -21.16
N LEU A 421 -16.11 13.21 -20.19
CA LEU A 421 -15.50 14.48 -19.80
C LEU A 421 -14.07 14.54 -20.35
N LEU A 422 -13.64 15.73 -20.74
CA LEU A 422 -12.25 16.05 -21.00
C LEU A 422 -11.65 16.67 -19.73
N ASN A 423 -10.74 15.94 -19.09
CA ASN A 423 -9.99 16.40 -17.93
C ASN A 423 -8.76 17.18 -18.38
N TRP A 424 -8.41 18.22 -17.64
CA TRP A 424 -7.19 18.99 -17.87
C TRP A 424 -6.48 19.36 -16.58
N VAL A 425 -5.16 19.49 -16.68
CA VAL A 425 -4.29 19.94 -15.60
C VAL A 425 -3.28 20.93 -16.16
N TRP A 426 -3.13 22.05 -15.48
CA TRP A 426 -2.13 23.07 -15.78
C TRP A 426 -1.30 23.37 -14.54
N TYR A 427 -0.05 22.93 -14.59
CA TYR A 427 0.97 23.21 -13.59
C TYR A 427 1.62 24.55 -13.86
N CYS A 428 1.70 25.39 -12.82
CA CYS A 428 2.36 26.69 -12.84
C CYS A 428 3.34 26.77 -11.67
N ASN A 429 4.59 27.13 -11.96
CA ASN A 429 5.56 27.48 -10.92
C ASN A 429 5.19 28.84 -10.32
N TYR A 430 4.86 28.86 -9.03
CA TYR A 430 4.71 30.08 -8.24
C TYR A 430 5.71 30.03 -7.10
N GLU A 431 6.53 31.08 -6.99
CA GLU A 431 7.47 31.23 -5.88
C GLU A 431 6.70 31.24 -4.54
N GLU A 432 7.25 30.60 -3.52
CA GLU A 432 6.63 30.58 -2.20
C GLU A 432 6.47 32.02 -1.70
N GLU A 433 5.32 32.32 -1.10
CA GLU A 433 4.92 33.67 -0.64
C GLU A 433 4.78 34.75 -1.73
N SER A 434 4.92 34.42 -3.03
CA SER A 434 4.55 35.36 -4.10
C SER A 434 3.07 35.73 -4.05
N PRO A 435 2.64 36.91 -4.54
CA PRO A 435 1.23 37.27 -4.60
C PRO A 435 0.37 36.21 -5.30
N GLU A 436 0.86 35.60 -6.37
CA GLU A 436 0.16 34.53 -7.10
C GLU A 436 0.02 33.24 -6.24
N HIS A 437 1.04 32.89 -5.46
CA HIS A 437 0.96 31.79 -4.50
C HIS A 437 0.02 32.12 -3.32
N VAL A 438 0.06 33.35 -2.81
CA VAL A 438 -0.80 33.80 -1.71
C VAL A 438 -2.25 33.89 -2.16
N ASP A 439 -2.56 34.45 -3.33
CA ASP A 439 -3.90 34.52 -3.89
C ASP A 439 -4.49 33.12 -4.07
N THR A 440 -3.72 32.19 -4.63
CA THR A 440 -4.16 30.78 -4.71
C THR A 440 -4.33 30.13 -3.33
N ALA A 441 -3.52 30.49 -2.34
CA ALA A 441 -3.69 30.04 -0.96
C ALA A 441 -4.91 30.67 -0.27
N GLU A 442 -5.20 31.95 -0.49
CA GLU A 442 -6.32 32.70 0.10
C GLU A 442 -7.67 32.25 -0.47
N ILE A 443 -7.72 31.95 -1.78
CA ILE A 443 -8.91 31.33 -2.38
C ILE A 443 -9.19 29.97 -1.70
N ASN A 444 -8.15 29.20 -1.35
CA ASN A 444 -8.26 27.96 -0.58
C ASN A 444 -8.64 28.18 0.91
N MET A 445 -8.57 29.42 1.43
CA MET A 445 -8.91 29.80 2.80
C MET A 445 -10.35 30.32 3.01
N ARG A 446 -11.20 30.39 1.97
CA ARG A 446 -12.62 30.77 2.09
C ARG A 446 -13.44 29.81 3.00
N PRO A 447 -14.62 30.20 3.54
CA PRO A 447 -15.35 29.45 4.58
C PRO A 447 -15.63 27.98 4.26
N GLN A 448 -15.69 27.15 5.30
CA GLN A 448 -15.78 25.68 5.24
C GLN A 448 -17.01 25.15 4.46
N SER A 449 -18.07 25.94 4.32
CA SER A 449 -19.26 25.63 3.51
C SER A 449 -19.00 25.61 2.01
N MET A 450 -17.84 26.10 1.54
CA MET A 450 -17.40 26.06 0.15
C MET A 450 -16.16 25.18 -0.07
N ARG A 451 -15.77 24.35 0.91
CA ARG A 451 -14.61 23.45 0.80
C ARG A 451 -15.06 22.00 0.60
N HIS A 452 -14.38 21.27 -0.27
CA HIS A 452 -14.29 19.80 -0.18
C HIS A 452 -12.99 19.43 0.54
N GLY A 453 -12.99 18.29 1.26
CA GLY A 453 -11.92 17.87 2.15
C GLY A 453 -10.50 18.09 1.61
N THR A 454 -9.62 18.55 2.52
CA THR A 454 -8.26 19.10 2.30
C THR A 454 -8.29 20.56 1.81
N GLY A 455 -7.92 21.50 2.68
CA GLY A 455 -8.02 22.95 2.47
C GLY A 455 -7.04 23.56 1.45
N HIS A 456 -6.83 22.89 0.31
CA HIS A 456 -5.96 23.31 -0.79
C HIS A 456 -6.58 23.03 -2.18
N THR A 457 -7.88 22.77 -2.25
CA THR A 457 -8.62 22.48 -3.49
C THR A 457 -9.80 23.43 -3.63
N LEU A 458 -9.96 24.03 -4.81
CA LEU A 458 -11.09 24.89 -5.14
C LEU A 458 -12.36 24.07 -5.39
N PRO A 459 -13.54 24.56 -4.98
CA PRO A 459 -14.80 23.92 -5.34
C PRO A 459 -15.07 24.02 -6.86
N THR A 460 -15.79 23.03 -7.40
CA THR A 460 -16.22 22.97 -8.80
C THR A 460 -16.97 24.25 -9.17
N GLY A 461 -16.60 24.87 -10.30
CA GLY A 461 -17.17 26.14 -10.76
C GLY A 461 -16.52 27.41 -10.18
N ALA A 462 -15.76 27.34 -9.07
CA ALA A 462 -15.09 28.55 -8.54
C ALA A 462 -13.99 29.08 -9.46
N VAL A 463 -13.46 28.26 -10.36
CA VAL A 463 -12.54 28.72 -11.40
C VAL A 463 -13.23 29.71 -12.35
N GLU A 464 -14.55 29.65 -12.57
CA GLU A 464 -15.26 30.59 -13.47
C GLU A 464 -15.24 32.03 -12.93
N ASP A 465 -15.43 32.21 -11.61
CA ASP A 465 -15.38 33.51 -10.96
C ASP A 465 -13.96 34.08 -10.86
N ILE A 466 -12.96 33.19 -10.76
CA ILE A 466 -11.55 33.53 -10.55
C ILE A 466 -10.81 33.73 -11.88
N ALA A 467 -11.19 32.97 -12.92
CA ALA A 467 -10.60 33.04 -14.24
C ALA A 467 -10.78 34.39 -14.92
N ARG A 468 -11.83 35.15 -14.56
CA ARG A 468 -12.02 36.49 -15.11
C ARG A 468 -10.89 37.45 -14.73
N ASP A 469 -10.31 37.29 -13.54
CA ASP A 469 -9.26 38.17 -13.00
C ASP A 469 -7.86 37.56 -13.11
N LEU A 470 -7.70 36.23 -12.88
CA LEU A 470 -6.41 35.53 -12.95
C LEU A 470 -6.03 35.01 -14.34
N LEU A 471 -7.02 34.75 -15.21
CA LEU A 471 -6.80 34.41 -16.64
C LEU A 471 -7.11 35.61 -17.55
N ALA A 472 -7.32 36.79 -16.97
CA ALA A 472 -7.30 38.04 -17.70
C ALA A 472 -6.01 38.09 -18.56
N PRO A 473 -6.08 38.62 -19.79
CA PRO A 473 -4.91 38.73 -20.67
C PRO A 473 -3.69 39.30 -19.93
N GLU A 474 -3.91 40.23 -19.00
CA GLU A 474 -2.93 40.92 -18.16
C GLU A 474 -2.15 40.02 -17.19
N CYS A 475 -2.78 39.00 -16.58
CA CYS A 475 -2.07 38.00 -15.77
C CYS A 475 -1.39 36.93 -16.64
N VAL A 476 -1.95 36.63 -17.81
CA VAL A 476 -1.36 35.74 -18.82
C VAL A 476 -0.06 36.33 -19.39
N TYR A 477 0.11 37.66 -19.41
CA TYR A 477 1.34 38.32 -19.91
C TYR A 477 2.62 38.02 -19.12
N LYS A 478 2.53 37.47 -17.90
CA LYS A 478 3.71 37.02 -17.14
C LYS A 478 4.02 35.52 -17.31
N SER A 479 3.13 34.76 -17.96
CA SER A 479 3.37 33.37 -18.36
C SER A 479 3.57 33.27 -19.88
N PRO A 480 4.33 32.30 -20.41
CA PRO A 480 4.45 32.14 -21.86
C PRO A 480 3.05 31.88 -22.47
N PRO A 481 2.67 32.53 -23.59
CA PRO A 481 1.34 32.36 -24.18
C PRO A 481 0.97 30.91 -24.44
N LEU A 482 -0.22 30.52 -23.99
CA LEU A 482 -0.76 29.18 -24.14
C LEU A 482 -0.77 28.76 -25.63
N PRO A 483 -0.50 27.49 -25.94
CA PRO A 483 -0.65 26.98 -27.30
C PRO A 483 -2.11 26.97 -27.73
N ARG A 484 -2.37 27.32 -29.00
CA ARG A 484 -3.73 27.45 -29.58
C ARG A 484 -4.75 26.39 -29.14
N PRO A 485 -4.46 25.07 -29.17
CA PRO A 485 -5.44 24.06 -28.75
C PRO A 485 -5.81 24.18 -27.26
N PHE A 486 -4.85 24.48 -26.38
CA PHE A 486 -5.12 24.71 -24.96
C PHE A 486 -5.77 26.07 -24.70
N THR A 487 -5.42 27.11 -25.48
CA THR A 487 -6.09 28.42 -25.43
C THR A 487 -7.57 28.31 -25.77
N LEU A 488 -7.91 27.64 -26.87
CA LEU A 488 -9.31 27.41 -27.28
C LEU A 488 -10.08 26.58 -26.26
N PHE A 489 -9.39 25.71 -25.54
CA PHE A 489 -9.97 24.84 -24.55
C PHE A 489 -10.20 25.54 -23.19
N VAL A 490 -9.22 26.30 -22.68
CA VAL A 490 -9.35 27.07 -21.42
C VAL A 490 -10.24 28.30 -21.60
N PHE A 491 -10.10 29.03 -22.71
CA PHE A 491 -10.86 30.27 -22.96
C PHE A 491 -12.16 30.07 -23.73
N GLY A 492 -12.28 29.05 -24.59
CA GLY A 492 -13.55 28.77 -25.29
C GLY A 492 -14.69 28.40 -24.34
N HIS A 493 -14.36 27.93 -23.13
CA HIS A 493 -15.35 27.70 -22.08
C HIS A 493 -15.72 28.99 -21.32
N LEU A 494 -14.74 29.87 -21.05
CA LEU A 494 -14.99 31.21 -20.49
C LEU A 494 -15.82 32.12 -21.41
N VAL A 495 -15.66 31.98 -22.73
CA VAL A 495 -16.35 32.79 -23.75
C VAL A 495 -17.82 32.37 -23.96
N ASN A 496 -18.26 31.21 -23.45
CA ASN A 496 -19.68 30.81 -23.54
C ASN A 496 -20.59 31.52 -22.50
N LEU A 497 -20.03 32.36 -21.61
CA LEU A 497 -20.79 33.30 -20.79
C LEU A 497 -20.99 34.62 -21.54
N LYS A 498 -22.10 34.68 -22.28
CA LYS A 498 -22.65 35.79 -23.09
C LYS A 498 -22.06 35.93 -24.50
N ARG A 499 -22.92 35.59 -25.47
CA ARG A 499 -23.13 36.34 -26.72
C ARG A 499 -22.24 37.59 -26.81
N TYR A 500 -21.15 37.51 -27.56
CA TYR A 500 -20.72 38.68 -28.31
C TYR A 500 -21.86 38.96 -29.30
N ARG A 501 -22.68 39.97 -28.96
CA ARG A 501 -23.40 40.69 -30.01
C ARG A 501 -22.32 41.33 -30.87
N GLU A 502 -22.44 41.10 -32.17
CA GLU A 502 -21.87 41.93 -33.21
C GLU A 502 -22.19 43.39 -32.89
N ASP A 503 -21.14 44.21 -32.78
CA ASP A 503 -20.94 45.48 -33.49
C ASP A 503 -19.48 45.91 -33.35
#